data_AF-A0A2T2RGG1-F1
#
_entry.id   AF-A0A2T2RGG1-F1
#
_cell.length_a   1.000
_cell.length_b   1.000
_cell.length_c   1.000
_cell.angle_alpha   90.00
_cell.angle_beta   90.00
_cell.angle_gamma   90.00
#
_symmetry.space_group_name_H-M   'P 1'
#
loop_
_entity.id
_entity.type
_entity.pdbx_description
1 polymer ?
#
loop_
_entity_poly.entity_id
_entity_poly.type
_entity_poly.pdbx_seq_one_letter_code
_entity_poly.pdbx_strand_id
1 'polypeptide(L)'
;MFSQPANAEIRKLQEDENQVVYQSRQKLFDRNNQTWQAIAFKRITQEGENHFKIRLSGFPGATEIAHPQLLTVMIPTGQTFKAEDVSEEAFANGNPPGNIGQYDFDAIISKLPKELEIVFSIPTKNDQEVKLAVSPLSIQEWKKVAAKAKL
;
A
#
# COMPACT_ATOMS: atom_id res chain seq x y z
N MET A 1 -23.12 -16.95 13.32
CA MET A 1 -22.41 -15.67 13.54
C MET A 1 -22.06 -15.10 12.19
N PHE A 2 -22.66 -13.96 11.80
CA PHE A 2 -22.29 -13.28 10.57
C PHE A 2 -21.12 -12.35 10.89
N SER A 3 -19.95 -12.62 10.32
CA SER A 3 -18.82 -11.70 10.38
C SER A 3 -19.21 -10.46 9.59
N GLN A 4 -19.43 -9.32 10.26
CA GLN A 4 -19.61 -8.06 9.56
C GLN A 4 -18.33 -7.80 8.74
N PRO A 5 -18.43 -7.41 7.46
CA PRO A 5 -17.27 -6.98 6.72
C PRO A 5 -16.64 -5.83 7.52
N ALA A 6 -15.36 -5.98 7.87
CA ALA A 6 -14.60 -4.90 8.46
C ALA A 6 -14.49 -3.80 7.41
N ASN A 7 -15.44 -2.86 7.41
CA ASN A 7 -15.30 -1.61 6.67
C ASN A 7 -14.05 -0.93 7.22
N ALA A 8 -12.98 -0.92 6.45
CA ALA A 8 -11.70 -0.39 6.86
C ALA A 8 -11.77 1.13 6.81
N GLU A 9 -12.21 1.70 7.93
CA GLU A 9 -12.43 3.11 8.14
C GLU A 9 -11.21 3.95 7.73
N ILE A 10 -11.45 4.97 6.89
CA ILE A 10 -10.44 5.99 6.58
C ILE A 10 -10.24 6.83 7.83
N ARG A 11 -9.05 6.76 8.40
CA ARG A 11 -8.69 7.51 9.60
C ARG A 11 -7.96 8.79 9.22
N LYS A 12 -8.33 9.90 9.87
CA LYS A 12 -7.57 11.15 9.88
C LYS A 12 -6.76 11.20 11.16
N LEU A 13 -5.45 11.33 11.07
CA LEU A 13 -4.54 11.49 12.20
C LEU A 13 -3.83 12.84 12.09
N GLN A 14 -3.78 13.59 13.19
CA GLN A 14 -2.90 14.74 13.31
C GLN A 14 -1.53 14.19 13.76
N GLU A 15 -0.50 14.31 12.92
CA GLU A 15 0.87 13.89 13.30
C GLU A 15 1.63 15.05 13.96
N ASP A 16 1.36 16.29 13.57
CA ASP A 16 1.93 17.53 14.14
C ASP A 16 0.96 18.71 13.88
N GLU A 17 1.16 19.89 14.47
CA GLU A 17 0.35 21.12 14.27
C GLU A 17 0.13 21.44 12.78
N ASN A 18 1.12 21.10 11.95
CA ASN A 18 1.14 21.44 10.52
C ASN A 18 0.95 20.25 9.59
N GLN A 19 0.67 19.05 10.12
CA GLN A 19 0.64 17.80 9.36
C GLN A 19 -0.53 16.89 9.73
N VAL A 20 -1.29 16.51 8.70
CA VAL A 20 -2.38 15.55 8.79
C VAL A 20 -2.09 14.35 7.89
N VAL A 21 -2.41 13.15 8.37
CA VAL A 21 -2.36 11.92 7.58
C VAL A 21 -3.75 11.31 7.47
N TYR A 22 -4.15 11.05 6.23
CA TYR A 22 -5.29 10.20 5.94
C TYR A 22 -4.76 8.80 5.62
N GLN A 23 -5.32 7.77 6.26
CA GLN A 23 -4.91 6.38 6.00
C GLN A 23 -6.09 5.41 5.99
N SER A 24 -5.95 4.33 5.24
CA SER A 24 -6.78 3.12 5.30
C SER A 24 -5.88 1.91 5.50
N ARG A 25 -6.28 1.00 6.38
CA ARG A 25 -5.52 -0.21 6.71
C ARG A 25 -6.32 -1.44 6.32
N GLN A 26 -5.70 -2.30 5.53
CA GLN A 26 -6.29 -3.52 5.01
C GLN A 26 -5.45 -4.73 5.43
N LYS A 27 -6.13 -5.85 5.62
CA LYS A 27 -5.50 -7.16 5.71
C LYS A 27 -5.51 -7.79 4.33
N LEU A 28 -4.34 -8.12 3.80
CA LEU A 28 -4.17 -8.88 2.57
C LEU A 28 -3.65 -10.28 2.90
N PHE A 29 -3.77 -11.19 1.94
CA PHE A 29 -3.26 -12.54 2.05
C PHE A 29 -2.39 -12.85 0.83
N ASP A 30 -1.26 -13.49 1.08
CA ASP A 30 -0.50 -14.08 -0.01
C ASP A 30 -1.06 -15.45 -0.42
N ARG A 31 -0.48 -16.05 -1.45
CA ARG A 31 -0.87 -17.37 -1.96
C ARG A 31 -0.66 -18.51 -0.95
N ASN A 32 0.18 -18.31 0.05
CA ASN A 32 0.45 -19.26 1.13
C ASN A 32 -0.46 -18.98 2.35
N ASN A 33 -1.46 -18.11 2.21
CA ASN A 33 -2.37 -17.66 3.26
C ASN A 33 -1.67 -16.93 4.43
N GLN A 34 -0.45 -16.43 4.20
CA GLN A 34 0.22 -15.57 5.17
C GLN A 34 -0.42 -14.19 5.15
N THR A 35 -0.52 -13.59 6.33
CA THR A 35 -1.14 -12.30 6.51
C THR A 35 -0.18 -11.18 6.18
N TRP A 36 -0.68 -10.22 5.41
CA TRP A 36 -0.01 -8.95 5.12
C TRP A 36 -0.87 -7.78 5.58
N GLN A 37 -0.24 -6.73 6.07
CA GLN A 37 -0.90 -5.45 6.31
C GLN A 37 -0.58 -4.49 5.17
N ALA A 38 -1.61 -3.95 4.54
CA ALA A 38 -1.48 -2.85 3.59
C ALA A 38 -2.01 -1.56 4.22
N ILE A 39 -1.19 -0.52 4.24
CA ILE A 39 -1.54 0.82 4.71
C ILE A 39 -1.45 1.76 3.51
N ALA A 40 -2.60 2.19 2.99
CA ALA A 40 -2.68 3.25 2.02
C ALA A 40 -2.78 4.58 2.76
N PHE A 41 -1.92 5.54 2.44
CA PHE A 41 -1.90 6.82 3.15
C PHE A 41 -1.53 8.00 2.26
N LYS A 42 -2.03 9.17 2.62
CA LYS A 42 -1.70 10.48 2.06
C LYS A 42 -1.41 11.44 3.19
N ARG A 43 -0.26 12.10 3.15
CA ARG A 43 0.09 13.16 4.11
C ARG A 43 -0.22 14.52 3.50
N ILE A 44 -0.69 15.46 4.30
CA ILE A 44 -0.98 16.83 3.87
C ILE A 44 -0.28 17.75 4.86
N THR A 45 0.58 18.62 4.35
CA THR A 45 1.35 19.58 5.15
C THR A 45 0.94 21.01 4.82
N GLN A 46 1.44 21.99 5.57
CA GLN A 46 1.23 23.40 5.24
C GLN A 46 1.91 23.83 3.93
N GLU A 47 3.03 23.20 3.56
CA GLU A 47 3.82 23.52 2.37
C GLU A 47 3.28 22.86 1.09
N GLY A 48 2.38 21.88 1.22
CA GLY A 48 1.76 21.21 0.07
C GLY A 48 1.19 19.83 0.37
N GLU A 49 0.56 19.24 -0.65
CA GLU A 49 0.11 17.85 -0.64
C GLU A 49 1.30 16.91 -0.82
N ASN A 50 1.36 15.83 -0.02
CA ASN A 50 2.32 14.76 -0.25
C ASN A 50 1.74 13.65 -1.13
N HIS A 51 2.67 12.94 -1.75
CA HIS A 51 2.49 11.72 -2.53
C HIS A 51 1.68 10.64 -1.80
N PHE A 52 0.72 10.04 -2.50
CA PHE A 52 -0.06 8.89 -2.06
C PHE A 52 0.78 7.62 -2.16
N LYS A 53 0.92 6.93 -1.02
CA LYS A 53 1.80 5.77 -0.87
C LYS A 53 1.04 4.58 -0.32
N ILE A 54 1.52 3.39 -0.65
CA ILE A 54 1.09 2.14 -0.03
C ILE A 54 2.28 1.51 0.68
N ARG A 55 2.11 1.22 1.98
CA ARG A 55 3.05 0.42 2.76
C ARG A 55 2.52 -1.00 2.94
N LEU A 56 3.34 -1.99 2.64
CA LEU A 56 3.08 -3.40 2.80
C LEU A 56 3.98 -3.93 3.92
N SER A 57 3.40 -4.62 4.89
CA SER A 57 4.12 -5.28 5.99
C SER A 57 3.73 -6.75 6.04
N GLY A 58 4.69 -7.62 5.75
CA GLY A 58 4.60 -9.06 5.96
C GLY A 58 5.01 -9.46 7.38
N PHE A 59 4.93 -10.75 7.68
CA PHE A 59 5.40 -11.29 8.96
C PHE A 59 6.95 -11.29 9.01
N PRO A 60 7.58 -10.73 10.06
CA PRO A 60 9.03 -10.72 10.20
C PRO A 60 9.65 -12.12 10.09
N GLY A 61 10.71 -12.26 9.27
CA GLY A 61 11.41 -13.53 9.06
C GLY A 61 10.70 -14.54 8.16
N ALA A 62 9.42 -14.34 7.82
CA ALA A 62 8.71 -15.18 6.84
C ALA A 62 8.88 -14.65 5.40
N THR A 63 9.09 -13.35 5.24
CA THR A 63 9.36 -12.72 3.94
C THR A 63 10.46 -11.68 4.06
N GLU A 64 11.37 -11.74 3.09
CA GLU A 64 12.44 -10.76 2.89
C GLU A 64 12.26 -10.14 1.50
N ILE A 65 11.61 -8.99 1.44
CA ILE A 65 11.50 -8.14 0.27
C ILE A 65 12.91 -7.74 -0.18
N ALA A 66 13.13 -7.83 -1.49
CA ALA A 66 14.35 -7.32 -2.09
C ALA A 66 14.24 -5.80 -2.21
N HIS A 67 15.17 -5.06 -1.60
CA HIS A 67 15.21 -3.61 -1.68
C HIS A 67 16.47 -3.12 -2.41
N PRO A 68 16.37 -2.05 -3.22
CA PRO A 68 15.13 -1.48 -3.75
C PRO A 68 14.61 -2.33 -4.93
N GLN A 69 13.30 -2.64 -4.97
CA GLN A 69 12.68 -3.33 -6.12
C GLN A 69 11.26 -2.84 -6.40
N LEU A 70 10.92 -2.71 -7.69
CA LEU A 70 9.60 -2.26 -8.11
C LEU A 70 8.50 -3.25 -7.69
N LEU A 71 7.40 -2.72 -7.16
CA LEU A 71 6.16 -3.47 -7.03
C LEU A 71 5.45 -3.50 -8.38
N THR A 72 5.11 -4.70 -8.85
CA THR A 72 4.29 -4.85 -10.06
C THR A 72 2.82 -4.95 -9.68
N VAL A 73 1.97 -4.14 -10.31
CA VAL A 73 0.51 -4.18 -10.17
C VAL A 73 -0.08 -4.78 -11.45
N MET A 74 -0.73 -5.93 -11.34
CA MET A 74 -1.34 -6.64 -12.45
C MET A 74 -2.86 -6.51 -12.41
N ILE A 75 -3.45 -6.01 -13.50
CA ILE A 75 -4.90 -5.96 -13.71
C ILE A 75 -5.32 -7.17 -14.52
N PRO A 76 -6.48 -7.81 -14.23
CA PRO A 76 -7.00 -8.94 -15.01
C PRO A 76 -7.15 -8.70 -16.53
N THR A 77 -7.21 -7.43 -16.95
CA THR A 77 -7.26 -7.03 -18.36
C THR A 77 -5.93 -7.15 -19.10
N GLY A 78 -4.86 -7.58 -18.41
CA GLY A 78 -3.50 -7.70 -18.95
C GLY A 78 -2.65 -6.44 -18.82
N GLN A 79 -3.22 -5.33 -18.33
CA GLN A 79 -2.45 -4.12 -18.04
C GLN A 79 -1.60 -4.32 -16.79
N THR A 80 -0.36 -3.83 -16.84
CA THR A 80 0.56 -3.81 -15.69
C THR A 80 1.06 -2.40 -15.41
N PHE A 81 1.23 -2.11 -14.13
CA PHE A 81 1.90 -0.89 -13.65
C PHE A 81 3.07 -1.28 -12.76
N LYS A 82 4.04 -0.37 -12.63
CA LYS A 82 5.15 -0.51 -11.69
C LYS A 82 5.15 0.67 -10.74
N ALA A 83 5.20 0.38 -9.44
CA ALA A 83 5.32 1.37 -8.38
C ALA A 83 6.76 1.35 -7.86
N GLU A 84 7.35 2.55 -7.72
CA GLU A 84 8.71 2.71 -7.23
C GLU A 84 8.80 2.37 -5.75
N ASP A 85 9.90 1.72 -5.35
CA ASP A 85 10.21 1.44 -3.95
C ASP A 85 10.82 2.70 -3.31
N VAL A 86 10.07 3.28 -2.39
CA VAL A 86 10.41 4.46 -1.60
C VAL A 86 10.49 4.09 -0.11
N SER A 87 10.90 2.86 0.19
CA SER A 87 11.01 2.34 1.57
C SER A 87 12.04 3.09 2.40
N GLU A 88 13.13 3.55 1.80
CA GLU A 88 14.18 4.31 2.50
C GLU A 88 13.63 5.60 3.14
N GLU A 89 12.65 6.25 2.51
CA GLU A 89 11.99 7.45 3.05
C GLU A 89 11.20 7.18 4.33
N ALA A 90 10.84 5.93 4.60
CA ALA A 90 10.03 5.57 5.76
C ALA A 90 10.85 5.38 7.04
N PHE A 91 12.19 5.32 6.95
CA PHE A 91 13.06 4.95 8.07
C PHE A 91 14.24 5.91 8.20
N ALA A 92 14.48 6.42 9.41
CA ALA A 92 15.47 7.47 9.68
C ALA A 92 16.92 7.10 9.33
N ASN A 93 17.25 5.81 9.27
CA ASN A 93 18.55 5.30 8.86
C ASN A 93 18.61 4.89 7.38
N GLY A 94 17.54 5.10 6.62
CA GLY A 94 17.41 4.68 5.22
C GLY A 94 17.38 3.17 5.02
N ASN A 95 17.26 2.36 6.08
CA ASN A 95 17.34 0.90 5.98
C ASN A 95 16.00 0.26 6.38
N PRO A 96 15.14 -0.08 5.41
CA PRO A 96 13.85 -0.69 5.71
C PRO A 96 14.01 -2.12 6.24
N PRO A 97 13.21 -2.54 7.23
CA PRO A 97 13.10 -3.94 7.60
C PRO A 97 12.71 -4.79 6.38
N GLY A 98 13.34 -5.95 6.19
CA GLY A 98 13.12 -6.78 5.01
C GLY A 98 11.67 -7.25 4.83
N ASN A 99 10.83 -7.20 5.85
CA ASN A 99 9.41 -7.54 5.73
C ASN A 99 8.51 -6.33 5.43
N ILE A 100 9.06 -5.14 5.15
CA ILE A 100 8.31 -3.91 4.92
C ILE A 100 8.73 -3.25 3.62
N GLY A 101 7.77 -3.02 2.72
CA GLY A 101 7.95 -2.21 1.52
C GLY A 101 7.02 -1.00 1.52
N GLN A 102 7.50 0.15 1.05
CA GLN A 102 6.69 1.34 0.81
C GLN A 102 6.84 1.75 -0.64
N TYR A 103 5.70 1.96 -1.31
CA TYR A 103 5.67 2.20 -2.74
C TYR A 103 4.92 3.48 -3.09
N ASP A 104 5.43 4.21 -4.08
CA ASP A 104 4.76 5.38 -4.63
C ASP A 104 3.63 4.97 -5.59
N PHE A 105 2.42 5.42 -5.30
CA PHE A 105 1.21 5.09 -6.04
C PHE A 105 0.56 6.29 -6.73
N ASP A 106 1.16 7.49 -6.72
CA ASP A 106 0.55 8.70 -7.29
C ASP A 106 0.13 8.53 -8.75
N ALA A 107 1.05 8.02 -9.57
CA ALA A 107 0.81 7.82 -11.00
C ALA A 107 -0.11 6.62 -11.33
N ILE A 108 -0.48 5.82 -10.32
CA ILE A 108 -1.13 4.50 -10.49
C ILE A 108 -2.54 4.50 -9.92
N ILE A 109 -2.77 5.12 -8.76
CA ILE A 109 -4.02 4.98 -7.98
C ILE A 109 -5.27 5.41 -8.77
N SER A 110 -5.16 6.44 -9.60
CA SER A 110 -6.27 6.90 -10.44
C SER A 110 -6.67 5.86 -11.50
N LYS A 111 -5.71 5.07 -11.99
CA LYS A 111 -5.85 4.09 -13.07
C LYS A 111 -6.34 2.72 -12.62
N LEU A 112 -6.31 2.41 -11.31
CA LEU A 112 -6.75 1.11 -10.81
C LEU A 112 -8.27 0.90 -11.02
N PRO A 113 -8.75 -0.30 -11.37
CA PRO A 113 -10.18 -0.56 -11.50
C PRO A 113 -10.87 -0.51 -10.14
N LYS A 114 -12.12 -0.05 -10.06
CA LYS A 114 -12.88 0.01 -8.79
C LYS A 114 -13.70 -1.27 -8.55
N GLU A 115 -13.90 -2.07 -9.59
CA GLU A 115 -14.81 -3.22 -9.61
C GLU A 115 -14.08 -4.57 -9.77
N LEU A 116 -12.77 -4.55 -10.03
CA LEU A 116 -11.97 -5.75 -10.27
C LEU A 116 -10.92 -5.93 -9.18
N GLU A 117 -10.69 -7.18 -8.81
CA GLU A 117 -9.51 -7.55 -8.03
C GLU A 117 -8.25 -7.33 -8.87
N ILE A 118 -7.19 -6.85 -8.23
CA ILE A 118 -5.85 -6.74 -8.83
C ILE A 118 -4.85 -7.55 -8.02
N VAL A 119 -3.69 -7.83 -8.61
CA VAL A 119 -2.61 -8.54 -7.93
C VAL A 119 -1.39 -7.66 -7.80
N PHE A 120 -0.88 -7.54 -6.59
CA PHE A 120 0.44 -6.99 -6.30
C PHE A 120 1.47 -8.12 -6.34
N SER A 121 2.56 -7.92 -7.07
CA SER A 121 3.72 -8.83 -7.12
C SER A 121 4.94 -8.11 -6.53
N ILE A 122 5.51 -8.68 -5.48
CA ILE A 122 6.65 -8.13 -4.73
C ILE A 122 7.83 -9.10 -4.88
N PRO A 123 8.97 -8.66 -5.45
CA PRO A 123 10.19 -9.46 -5.48
C PRO A 123 10.78 -9.67 -4.08
N THR A 124 11.25 -10.88 -3.79
CA THR A 124 11.92 -11.23 -2.53
C THR A 124 13.38 -11.62 -2.76
N LYS A 125 14.21 -11.58 -1.71
CA LYS A 125 15.66 -11.87 -1.77
C LYS A 125 16.00 -13.31 -2.17
N ASN A 126 15.05 -14.24 -2.06
CA ASN A 126 15.20 -15.64 -2.46
C ASN A 126 14.72 -15.90 -3.90
N ASP A 127 14.65 -14.86 -4.74
CA ASP A 127 14.20 -14.90 -6.14
C ASP A 127 12.75 -15.42 -6.31
N GLN A 128 11.93 -15.32 -5.26
CA GLN A 128 10.50 -15.60 -5.32
C GLN A 128 9.69 -14.29 -5.47
N GLU A 129 8.42 -14.44 -5.80
CA GLU A 129 7.46 -13.34 -5.80
C GLU A 129 6.39 -13.59 -4.75
N VAL A 130 6.16 -12.62 -3.89
CA VAL A 130 4.94 -12.58 -3.08
C VAL A 130 3.82 -11.97 -3.91
N LYS A 131 2.71 -12.69 -4.02
CA LYS A 131 1.51 -12.25 -4.74
C LYS A 131 0.39 -11.98 -3.77
N LEU A 132 -0.05 -10.72 -3.70
CA LEU A 132 -1.15 -10.28 -2.83
C LEU A 132 -2.36 -9.91 -3.67
N ALA A 133 -3.49 -10.57 -3.41
CA ALA A 133 -4.77 -10.19 -3.99
C ALA A 133 -5.31 -8.93 -3.29
N VAL A 134 -5.74 -7.94 -4.07
CA VAL A 134 -6.28 -6.68 -3.57
C VAL A 134 -7.72 -6.53 -4.05
N SER A 135 -8.64 -6.52 -3.10
CA SER A 135 -10.07 -6.49 -3.39
C SER A 135 -10.52 -5.15 -4.01
N PRO A 136 -11.61 -5.15 -4.79
CA PRO A 136 -12.25 -3.93 -5.28
C PRO A 136 -12.59 -2.94 -4.15
N LEU A 137 -13.01 -3.44 -2.99
CA LEU A 137 -13.36 -2.62 -1.83
C LEU A 137 -12.16 -1.82 -1.32
N SER A 138 -11.01 -2.49 -1.19
CA SER A 138 -9.75 -1.86 -0.79
C SER A 138 -9.33 -0.77 -1.79
N ILE A 139 -9.45 -1.03 -3.10
CA ILE A 139 -9.11 -0.04 -4.13
C ILE A 139 -10.01 1.19 -4.04
N GLN A 140 -11.32 1.00 -3.85
CA GLN A 140 -12.26 2.11 -3.69
C GLN A 140 -11.93 2.97 -2.46
N GLU A 141 -11.58 2.35 -1.34
CA GLU A 141 -11.16 3.06 -0.13
C GLU A 141 -9.83 3.80 -0.34
N TRP A 142 -8.86 3.18 -1.00
CA TRP A 142 -7.57 3.79 -1.31
C TRP A 142 -7.71 5.00 -2.24
N LYS A 143 -8.60 4.95 -3.24
CA LYS A 143 -8.94 6.11 -4.07
C LYS A 143 -9.56 7.25 -3.26
N LYS A 144 -10.40 6.93 -2.26
CA LYS A 144 -10.96 7.94 -1.35
C LYS A 144 -9.89 8.58 -0.46
N VAL A 145 -8.85 7.84 -0.06
CA VAL A 145 -7.69 8.37 0.66
C VAL A 145 -6.86 9.29 -0.26
N ALA A 146 -6.56 8.85 -1.49
CA ALA A 146 -5.80 9.63 -2.45
C ALA A 146 -6.49 10.97 -2.81
N ALA A 147 -7.83 10.98 -2.83
CA ALA A 147 -8.63 12.17 -3.09
C ALA A 147 -8.75 13.14 -1.89
N LYS A 148 -8.15 12.84 -0.74
CA LYS A 148 -8.16 13.77 0.40
C LYS A 148 -7.28 14.98 0.07
N ALA A 149 -7.82 16.15 0.36
CA ALA A 149 -7.18 17.45 0.20
C ALA A 149 -7.31 18.25 1.51
N LYS A 150 -6.53 19.32 1.63
CA LYS A 150 -6.70 20.29 2.72
C LYS A 150 -8.09 20.93 2.58
N LEU A 151 -8.89 20.88 3.65
CA LEU A 151 -10.19 21.57 3.73
C LEU A 151 -9.97 23.09 3.84
#